data_AF-A0A836LLC4-F1
#
_entry.id   AF-A0A836LLC4-F1
#
_cell.length_a   1.000
_cell.length_b   1.000
_cell.length_c   1.000
_cell.angle_alpha   90.00
_cell.angle_beta   90.00
_cell.angle_gamma   90.00
#
_symmetry.space_group_name_H-M   'P 1'
#
loop_
_entity.id
_entity.type
_entity.pdbx_description
1 polymer ?
#
loop_
_entity_poly.entity_id
_entity_poly.type
_entity_poly.pdbx_seq_one_letter_code
_entity_poly.pdbx_strand_id
1 'polypeptide(L)'
;MVLMYLTGCLGAYAAFCMWAHQRILRTNQLTTRTQHFTDASGCPKSVEYKAVSGDWGTAMVAREIFTDTVYMRYGVNVPATGSPLVIDVGSHVGLFSMFVLEANPQAIVVAAEPIPEMCALTKENTARYGQQVWVEQLGVSATSLNGAEFIVDPRVTAGASMYEREITRPWKAVSLCTQLSVMGRDNVTSGILPAQPTLLLCWLLEKPVLQWVVVMLLTPALFLFLIFLLVSPSQRRRVRCDCVSFGELLERASSRMADVAMRRRIAEGPIALVKVDVEGAEWDVLQGIAASEWKRIEQLVVEVHDVHDRVCRVVQFLKAKGFQQVHTAQEEWASHDVLRIRSVFARRTETTQ
;
A
#
# COMPACT_ATOMS: atom_id res chain seq x y z
N MET A 1 -41.64 21.19 -13.52
CA MET A 1 -40.67 20.82 -12.45
C MET A 1 -40.09 19.42 -12.62
N VAL A 2 -40.91 18.35 -12.71
CA VAL A 2 -40.41 16.95 -12.85
C VAL A 2 -39.55 16.74 -14.11
N LEU A 3 -39.95 17.29 -15.26
CA LEU A 3 -39.19 17.16 -16.52
C LEU A 3 -37.83 17.91 -16.48
N MET A 4 -37.77 19.09 -15.85
CA MET A 4 -36.52 19.83 -15.62
C MET A 4 -35.58 19.11 -14.64
N TYR A 5 -36.14 18.46 -13.63
CA TYR A 5 -35.38 17.65 -12.68
C TYR A 5 -34.79 16.42 -13.37
N LEU A 6 -35.58 15.74 -14.21
CA LEU A 6 -35.14 14.58 -15.00
C LEU A 6 -34.06 14.95 -16.03
N THR A 7 -34.18 16.08 -16.73
CA THR A 7 -33.14 16.52 -17.69
C THR A 7 -31.87 16.99 -16.99
N GLY A 8 -31.98 17.66 -15.83
CA GLY A 8 -30.83 18.01 -14.99
C GLY A 8 -30.11 16.77 -14.45
N CYS A 9 -30.85 15.77 -13.96
CA CYS A 9 -30.30 14.48 -13.53
C CYS A 9 -29.66 13.71 -14.69
N LEU A 10 -30.24 13.74 -15.91
CA LEU A 10 -29.65 13.11 -17.09
C LEU A 10 -28.34 13.80 -17.53
N GLY A 11 -28.29 15.13 -17.47
CA GLY A 11 -27.08 15.89 -17.79
C GLY A 11 -25.96 15.65 -16.78
N ALA A 12 -26.29 15.67 -15.48
CA ALA A 12 -25.36 15.30 -14.42
C ALA A 12 -24.90 13.85 -14.53
N TYR A 13 -25.79 12.93 -14.92
CA TYR A 13 -25.46 11.54 -15.18
C TYR A 13 -24.54 11.36 -16.39
N ALA A 14 -24.82 12.02 -17.51
CA ALA A 14 -23.97 11.94 -18.69
C ALA A 14 -22.57 12.51 -18.41
N ALA A 15 -22.49 13.63 -17.69
CA ALA A 15 -21.23 14.19 -17.23
C ALA A 15 -20.49 13.26 -16.26
N PHE A 16 -21.20 12.65 -15.31
CA PHE A 16 -20.66 11.66 -14.39
C PHE A 16 -20.20 10.40 -15.11
N CYS A 17 -20.94 9.89 -16.10
CA CYS A 17 -20.56 8.75 -16.92
C CYS A 17 -19.38 9.02 -17.82
N MET A 18 -19.27 10.22 -18.41
CA MET A 18 -18.09 10.61 -19.19
C MET A 18 -16.87 10.76 -18.28
N TRP A 19 -17.04 11.37 -17.10
CA TRP A 19 -15.99 11.48 -16.09
C TRP A 19 -15.56 10.10 -15.57
N ALA A 20 -16.51 9.24 -15.22
CA ALA A 20 -16.31 7.87 -14.80
C ALA A 20 -15.66 7.04 -15.92
N HIS A 21 -16.05 7.22 -17.17
CA HIS A 21 -15.39 6.56 -18.31
C HIS A 21 -13.95 7.06 -18.49
N GLN A 22 -13.69 8.36 -18.37
CA GLN A 22 -12.34 8.91 -18.49
C GLN A 22 -11.42 8.51 -17.33
N ARG A 23 -11.96 8.34 -16.11
CA ARG A 23 -11.22 8.02 -14.89
C ARG A 23 -11.16 6.52 -14.56
N ILE A 24 -12.20 5.75 -14.84
CA ILE A 24 -12.36 4.33 -14.45
C ILE A 24 -12.08 3.38 -15.63
N LEU A 25 -12.27 3.81 -16.89
CA LEU A 25 -12.03 2.95 -18.07
C LEU A 25 -10.70 3.22 -18.78
N ARG A 26 -9.94 4.25 -18.38
CA ARG A 26 -8.54 4.49 -18.82
C ARG A 26 -7.50 3.93 -17.85
N THR A 27 -7.85 2.90 -17.11
CA THR A 27 -7.10 2.20 -16.04
C THR A 27 -5.79 1.53 -16.45
N ASN A 28 -5.27 1.80 -17.65
CA ASN A 28 -3.99 1.28 -18.13
C ASN A 28 -3.07 2.37 -18.73
N GLN A 29 -3.47 3.65 -18.68
CA GLN A 29 -2.58 4.75 -19.05
C GLN A 29 -1.70 5.12 -17.87
N LEU A 30 -0.43 5.44 -18.11
CA LEU A 30 0.44 5.97 -17.07
C LEU A 30 0.25 7.49 -16.95
N THR A 31 0.27 7.97 -15.71
CA THR A 31 0.20 9.40 -15.38
C THR A 31 1.34 9.75 -14.44
N THR A 32 2.01 10.87 -14.70
CA THR A 32 2.95 11.45 -13.76
C THR A 32 2.18 12.23 -12.70
N ARG A 33 2.55 12.01 -11.43
CA ARG A 33 2.02 12.72 -10.27
C ARG A 33 3.18 13.31 -9.48
N THR A 34 2.88 14.36 -8.73
CA THR A 34 3.84 15.02 -7.84
C THR A 34 3.31 14.91 -6.42
N GLN A 35 4.15 14.40 -5.50
CA GLN A 35 3.85 14.37 -4.07
C GLN A 35 4.74 15.39 -3.37
N HIS A 36 4.14 16.31 -2.62
CA HIS A 36 4.85 17.25 -1.77
C HIS A 36 4.98 16.70 -0.36
N PHE A 37 6.10 17.01 0.30
CA PHE A 37 6.37 16.61 1.67
C PHE A 37 7.40 17.51 2.33
N THR A 38 7.59 17.32 3.64
CA THR A 38 8.61 18.02 4.42
C THR A 38 9.66 17.00 4.83
N ASP A 39 10.92 17.29 4.54
CA ASP A 39 12.01 16.39 4.93
C ASP A 39 12.35 16.50 6.42
N ALA A 40 13.26 15.65 6.90
CA ALA A 40 13.69 15.61 8.29
C ALA A 40 14.31 16.94 8.79
N SER A 41 14.74 17.82 7.89
CA SER A 41 15.28 19.16 8.23
C SER A 41 14.20 20.24 8.28
N GLY A 42 12.94 19.90 8.01
CA GLY A 42 11.83 20.85 7.92
C GLY A 42 11.72 21.54 6.56
N CYS A 43 12.50 21.13 5.56
CA CYS A 43 12.49 21.75 4.25
C CYS A 43 11.39 21.14 3.35
N PRO A 44 10.60 21.96 2.63
CA PRO A 44 9.63 21.45 1.67
C PRO A 44 10.33 20.84 0.47
N LYS A 45 9.93 19.62 0.10
CA LYS A 45 10.41 18.86 -1.04
C LYS A 45 9.25 18.29 -1.85
N SER A 46 9.57 17.80 -3.03
CA SER A 46 8.62 17.08 -3.88
C SER A 46 9.29 15.93 -4.61
N VAL A 47 8.55 14.84 -4.78
CA VAL A 47 8.93 13.75 -5.67
C VAL A 47 7.92 13.64 -6.81
N GLU A 48 8.42 13.34 -8.01
CA GLU A 48 7.60 12.97 -9.15
C GLU A 48 7.65 11.46 -9.34
N TYR A 49 6.50 10.86 -9.59
CA TYR A 49 6.38 9.42 -9.81
C TYR A 49 5.29 9.14 -10.85
N LYS A 50 5.44 8.03 -11.56
CA LYS A 50 4.44 7.49 -12.46
C LYS A 50 3.54 6.50 -11.72
N ALA A 51 2.25 6.61 -12.01
CA ALA A 51 1.21 5.73 -11.49
C ALA A 51 0.21 5.39 -12.57
N VAL A 52 -0.53 4.30 -12.35
CA VAL A 52 -1.66 3.94 -13.21
C VAL A 52 -2.76 4.99 -13.07
N SER A 53 -3.18 5.54 -14.21
CA SER A 53 -4.30 6.49 -14.28
C SER A 53 -5.58 5.82 -13.80
N GLY A 54 -6.35 6.50 -12.97
CA GLY A 54 -7.58 5.93 -12.42
C GLY A 54 -7.39 4.96 -11.25
N ASP A 55 -6.15 4.68 -10.85
CA ASP A 55 -5.88 4.00 -9.59
C ASP A 55 -6.18 4.94 -8.41
N TRP A 56 -7.03 4.47 -7.52
CA TRP A 56 -7.47 5.19 -6.33
C TRP A 56 -6.48 5.01 -5.18
N GLY A 57 -5.73 3.90 -5.16
CA GLY A 57 -4.81 3.55 -4.08
C GLY A 57 -3.53 4.38 -4.08
N THR A 58 -2.87 4.58 -5.23
CA THR A 58 -1.51 5.17 -5.25
C THR A 58 -1.43 6.57 -4.60
N ALA A 59 -2.43 7.44 -4.76
CA ALA A 59 -2.39 8.76 -4.11
C ALA A 59 -2.50 8.69 -2.58
N MET A 60 -3.30 7.74 -2.08
CA MET A 60 -3.41 7.48 -0.65
C MET A 60 -2.07 7.00 -0.11
N VAL A 61 -1.47 5.99 -0.76
CA VAL A 61 -0.16 5.42 -0.41
C VAL A 61 0.95 6.49 -0.45
N ALA A 62 0.95 7.37 -1.46
CA ALA A 62 1.90 8.46 -1.55
C ALA A 62 1.79 9.43 -0.37
N ARG A 63 0.55 9.76 0.05
CA ARG A 63 0.32 10.59 1.22
C ARG A 63 0.77 9.89 2.50
N GLU A 64 0.43 8.63 2.70
CA GLU A 64 0.81 7.84 3.88
C GLU A 64 2.32 7.79 4.07
N ILE A 65 3.05 7.55 2.97
CA ILE A 65 4.50 7.43 3.00
C ILE A 65 5.17 8.78 3.23
N PHE A 66 4.83 9.79 2.41
CA PHE A 66 5.58 11.04 2.37
C PHE A 66 5.05 12.11 3.33
N THR A 67 3.74 12.17 3.56
CA THR A 67 3.11 13.20 4.41
C THR A 67 2.88 12.69 5.81
N ASP A 68 2.20 11.55 5.96
CA ASP A 68 1.79 11.04 7.27
C ASP A 68 2.91 10.18 7.91
N THR A 69 3.95 9.84 7.14
CA THR A 69 5.15 9.09 7.54
C THR A 69 4.82 7.84 8.34
N VAL A 70 3.78 7.10 7.91
CA VAL A 70 3.18 6.00 8.69
C VAL A 70 4.21 4.93 9.08
N TYR A 71 5.21 4.70 8.22
CA TYR A 71 6.29 3.73 8.44
C TYR A 71 7.40 4.19 9.40
N MET A 72 7.45 5.48 9.76
CA MET A 72 8.51 6.09 10.58
C MET A 72 8.01 6.47 11.99
N ARG A 73 7.24 5.56 12.61
CA ARG A 73 6.65 5.75 13.94
C ARG A 73 7.37 4.89 14.99
N TYR A 74 7.15 5.23 16.27
CA TYR A 74 7.69 4.48 17.41
C TYR A 74 9.21 4.27 17.40
N GLY A 75 9.95 5.23 16.85
CA GLY A 75 11.41 5.22 16.77
C GLY A 75 11.98 4.42 15.59
N VAL A 76 11.14 3.82 14.74
CA VAL A 76 11.56 3.30 13.43
C VAL A 76 11.92 4.49 12.54
N ASN A 77 13.08 4.42 11.88
CA ASN A 77 13.57 5.49 11.01
C ASN A 77 14.56 4.95 9.96
N VAL A 78 14.76 5.72 8.89
CA VAL A 78 15.89 5.52 7.98
C VAL A 78 17.11 6.22 8.58
N PRO A 79 18.23 5.52 8.86
CA PRO A 79 19.43 6.15 9.38
C PRO A 79 19.91 7.28 8.46
N ALA A 80 20.14 8.47 9.01
CA ALA A 80 20.50 9.67 8.25
C ALA A 80 21.94 9.65 7.71
N THR A 81 22.79 8.77 8.22
CA THR A 81 24.21 8.69 7.86
C THR A 81 24.62 7.25 7.53
N GLY A 82 25.75 7.12 6.83
CA GLY A 82 26.23 5.83 6.34
C GLY A 82 25.39 5.28 5.19
N SER A 83 25.61 4.00 4.86
CA SER A 83 24.90 3.28 3.81
C SER A 83 23.97 2.20 4.37
N PRO A 84 22.87 2.57 5.04
CA PRO A 84 21.94 1.61 5.62
C PRO A 84 21.33 0.74 4.54
N LEU A 85 21.22 -0.56 4.81
CA LEU A 85 20.51 -1.51 3.96
C LEU A 85 19.03 -1.55 4.37
N VAL A 86 18.14 -1.29 3.41
CA VAL A 86 16.69 -1.33 3.60
C VAL A 86 16.08 -2.35 2.64
N ILE A 87 15.18 -3.19 3.15
CA ILE A 87 14.45 -4.16 2.34
C ILE A 87 12.97 -3.74 2.26
N ASP A 88 12.46 -3.60 1.04
CA ASP A 88 11.09 -3.16 0.72
C ASP A 88 10.32 -4.35 0.11
N VAL A 89 9.58 -5.07 0.93
CA VAL A 89 8.81 -6.24 0.50
C VAL A 89 7.38 -5.82 0.21
N GLY A 90 6.99 -5.91 -1.06
CA GLY A 90 5.75 -5.33 -1.59
C GLY A 90 5.95 -3.85 -1.91
N SER A 91 6.85 -3.57 -2.85
CA SER A 91 7.24 -2.18 -3.16
C SER A 91 6.20 -1.42 -4.00
N HIS A 92 5.21 -2.11 -4.57
CA HIS A 92 4.15 -1.53 -5.40
C HIS A 92 4.71 -0.70 -6.56
N VAL A 93 4.52 0.63 -6.59
CA VAL A 93 5.12 1.53 -7.60
C VAL A 93 6.42 2.20 -7.13
N GLY A 94 6.98 1.76 -6.01
CA GLY A 94 8.31 2.14 -5.52
C GLY A 94 8.35 3.32 -4.56
N LEU A 95 7.20 3.84 -4.12
CA LEU A 95 7.13 5.08 -3.32
C LEU A 95 7.92 5.02 -2.01
N PHE A 96 7.91 3.87 -1.32
CA PHE A 96 8.67 3.71 -0.08
C PHE A 96 10.18 3.67 -0.35
N SER A 97 10.61 2.93 -1.37
CA SER A 97 11.99 2.94 -1.86
C SER A 97 12.48 4.36 -2.22
N MET A 98 11.64 5.17 -2.88
CA MET A 98 11.94 6.57 -3.16
C MET A 98 12.08 7.39 -1.87
N PHE A 99 11.14 7.24 -0.93
CA PHE A 99 11.18 7.93 0.36
C PHE A 99 12.50 7.67 1.12
N VAL A 100 12.94 6.40 1.16
CA VAL A 100 14.21 6.00 1.79
C VAL A 100 15.39 6.73 1.17
N LEU A 101 15.43 6.83 -0.17
CA LEU A 101 16.55 7.43 -0.91
C LEU A 101 16.52 8.97 -0.90
N GLU A 102 15.34 9.58 -0.73
CA GLU A 102 15.21 11.01 -0.43
C GLU A 102 15.68 11.34 1.00
N ALA A 103 15.45 10.43 1.95
CA ALA A 103 15.87 10.59 3.34
C ALA A 103 17.39 10.35 3.51
N ASN A 104 17.93 9.34 2.84
CA ASN A 104 19.37 9.05 2.79
C ASN A 104 19.79 8.59 1.38
N PRO A 105 20.42 9.47 0.57
CA PRO A 105 20.90 9.12 -0.78
C PRO A 105 21.99 8.05 -0.83
N GLN A 106 22.60 7.68 0.31
CA GLN A 106 23.60 6.62 0.43
C GLN A 106 22.99 5.27 0.86
N ALA A 107 21.69 5.23 1.18
CA ALA A 107 20.99 3.99 1.49
C ALA A 107 21.06 3.00 0.31
N ILE A 108 21.04 1.71 0.64
CA ILE A 108 20.94 0.62 -0.32
C ILE A 108 19.57 -0.02 -0.14
N VAL A 109 18.76 -0.04 -1.19
CA VAL A 109 17.40 -0.57 -1.15
C VAL A 109 17.31 -1.84 -1.99
N VAL A 110 16.80 -2.92 -1.40
CA VAL A 110 16.37 -4.13 -2.14
C VAL A 110 14.86 -4.21 -2.07
N ALA A 111 14.21 -4.08 -3.21
CA ALA A 111 12.77 -4.07 -3.35
C ALA A 111 12.27 -5.34 -4.06
N ALA A 112 11.11 -5.85 -3.63
CA ALA A 112 10.43 -6.98 -4.25
C ALA A 112 8.98 -6.60 -4.55
N GLU A 113 8.55 -6.82 -5.79
CA GLU A 113 7.18 -6.59 -6.24
C GLU A 113 6.74 -7.71 -7.19
N PRO A 114 5.71 -8.50 -6.84
CA PRO A 114 5.28 -9.63 -7.67
C PRO A 114 4.58 -9.21 -8.97
N ILE A 115 3.88 -8.08 -9.00
CA ILE A 115 3.07 -7.72 -10.17
C ILE A 115 3.96 -7.09 -11.24
N PRO A 116 4.06 -7.67 -12.47
CA PRO A 116 5.00 -7.23 -13.49
C PRO A 116 4.92 -5.74 -13.81
N GLU A 117 3.70 -5.20 -13.96
CA GLU A 117 3.49 -3.80 -14.28
C GLU A 117 3.84 -2.87 -13.11
N MET A 118 3.63 -3.29 -11.87
CA MET A 118 4.01 -2.52 -10.68
C MET A 118 5.53 -2.56 -10.48
N CYS A 119 6.16 -3.71 -10.70
CA CYS A 119 7.62 -3.84 -10.67
C CYS A 119 8.28 -2.97 -11.75
N ALA A 120 7.71 -2.93 -12.96
CA ALA A 120 8.18 -2.05 -14.02
C ALA A 120 8.07 -0.56 -13.63
N LEU A 121 6.97 -0.16 -12.99
CA LEU A 121 6.80 1.19 -12.46
C LEU A 121 7.76 1.50 -11.32
N THR A 122 8.00 0.57 -10.39
CA THR A 122 9.01 0.71 -9.35
C THR A 122 10.38 1.01 -9.99
N LYS A 123 10.81 0.19 -10.96
CA LYS A 123 12.08 0.38 -11.67
C LYS A 123 12.17 1.74 -12.37
N GLU A 124 11.09 2.17 -13.02
CA GLU A 124 11.05 3.46 -13.71
C GLU A 124 11.10 4.64 -12.74
N ASN A 125 10.31 4.60 -11.67
CA ASN A 125 10.23 5.65 -10.66
C ASN A 125 11.52 5.78 -9.85
N THR A 126 12.22 4.66 -9.62
CA THR A 126 13.48 4.65 -8.87
C THR A 126 14.71 4.80 -9.76
N ALA A 127 14.57 4.88 -11.09
CA ALA A 127 15.69 4.94 -12.03
C ALA A 127 16.67 6.10 -11.75
N ARG A 128 16.16 7.23 -11.26
CA ARG A 128 16.96 8.41 -10.91
C ARG A 128 17.95 8.18 -9.75
N TYR A 129 17.73 7.15 -8.94
CA TYR A 129 18.63 6.76 -7.86
C TYR A 129 19.67 5.73 -8.28
N GLY A 130 19.78 5.41 -9.56
CA GLY A 130 20.89 4.61 -10.09
C GLY A 130 21.07 3.25 -9.39
N GLN A 131 22.28 3.00 -8.89
CA GLN A 131 22.70 1.69 -8.35
C GLN A 131 22.28 1.47 -6.89
N GLN A 132 21.73 2.49 -6.24
CA GLN A 132 21.33 2.45 -4.83
C GLN A 132 20.08 1.60 -4.60
N VAL A 133 19.35 1.24 -5.66
CA VAL A 133 18.11 0.47 -5.59
C VAL A 133 18.16 -0.73 -6.52
N TRP A 134 17.81 -1.89 -6.00
CA TRP A 134 17.66 -3.13 -6.75
C TRP A 134 16.23 -3.63 -6.64
N VAL A 135 15.58 -3.94 -7.76
CA VAL A 135 14.16 -4.30 -7.81
C VAL A 135 13.98 -5.66 -8.47
N GLU A 136 13.43 -6.61 -7.74
CA GLU A 136 13.11 -7.96 -8.22
C GLU A 136 11.61 -8.13 -8.49
N GLN A 137 11.28 -8.78 -9.59
CA GLN A 137 9.89 -9.10 -9.96
C GLN A 137 9.52 -10.47 -9.38
N LEU A 138 9.22 -10.51 -8.08
CA LEU A 138 8.87 -11.73 -7.35
C LEU A 138 8.10 -11.39 -6.08
N GLY A 139 7.34 -12.36 -5.58
CA GLY A 139 6.77 -12.30 -4.23
C GLY A 139 7.74 -12.86 -3.18
N VAL A 140 7.56 -12.50 -1.92
CA VAL A 140 8.30 -13.12 -0.81
C VAL A 140 7.33 -13.96 0.01
N SER A 141 7.73 -15.18 0.35
CA SER A 141 6.89 -16.14 1.08
C SER A 141 7.72 -17.06 1.98
N ALA A 142 7.05 -17.90 2.77
CA ALA A 142 7.70 -18.84 3.69
C ALA A 142 8.61 -19.85 2.97
N THR A 143 8.20 -20.28 1.78
CA THR A 143 8.90 -21.22 0.91
C THR A 143 8.83 -20.73 -0.53
N SER A 144 9.75 -21.17 -1.39
CA SER A 144 9.68 -20.83 -2.82
C SER A 144 8.46 -21.48 -3.49
N LEU A 145 7.68 -20.69 -4.23
CA LEU A 145 6.46 -21.09 -4.91
C LEU A 145 6.58 -20.69 -6.38
N ASN A 146 6.41 -21.64 -7.29
CA ASN A 146 6.39 -21.33 -8.72
C ASN A 146 4.99 -20.96 -9.17
N GLY A 147 4.84 -19.79 -9.80
CA GLY A 147 3.58 -19.33 -10.39
C GLY A 147 2.43 -19.14 -9.39
N ALA A 148 2.71 -18.60 -8.20
CA ALA A 148 1.68 -18.17 -7.25
C ALA A 148 0.71 -17.19 -7.92
N GLU A 149 -0.59 -17.36 -7.67
CA GLU A 149 -1.64 -16.58 -8.33
C GLU A 149 -2.02 -15.36 -7.48
N PHE A 150 -1.89 -14.18 -8.07
CA PHE A 150 -2.30 -12.90 -7.51
C PHE A 150 -3.56 -12.39 -8.21
N ILE A 151 -4.49 -11.84 -7.43
CA ILE A 151 -5.64 -11.12 -7.96
C ILE A 151 -5.30 -9.63 -7.96
N VAL A 152 -5.38 -9.01 -9.13
CA VAL A 152 -5.08 -7.58 -9.32
C VAL A 152 -6.32 -6.87 -9.83
N ASP A 153 -6.73 -5.80 -9.16
CA ASP A 153 -7.76 -4.86 -9.64
C ASP A 153 -7.07 -3.56 -10.06
N PRO A 154 -7.09 -3.15 -11.34
CA PRO A 154 -6.36 -1.96 -11.80
C PRO A 154 -6.91 -0.64 -11.24
N ARG A 155 -8.06 -0.69 -10.54
CA ARG A 155 -8.61 0.47 -9.82
C ARG A 155 -7.98 0.63 -8.43
N VAL A 156 -7.49 -0.44 -7.83
CA VAL A 156 -6.87 -0.42 -6.50
C VAL A 156 -5.66 -1.34 -6.54
N THR A 157 -4.61 -0.86 -7.20
CA THR A 157 -3.42 -1.68 -7.48
C THR A 157 -2.61 -2.01 -6.23
N ALA A 158 -2.70 -1.18 -5.19
CA ALA A 158 -2.08 -1.43 -3.89
C ALA A 158 -2.60 -2.74 -3.26
N GLY A 159 -3.91 -3.01 -3.34
CA GLY A 159 -4.54 -4.22 -2.78
C GLY A 159 -4.33 -5.52 -3.58
N ALA A 160 -3.28 -5.61 -4.40
CA ALA A 160 -2.97 -6.82 -5.17
C ALA A 160 -2.51 -7.94 -4.24
N SER A 161 -3.20 -9.09 -4.27
CA SER A 161 -3.02 -10.11 -3.23
C SER A 161 -3.20 -11.53 -3.74
N MET A 162 -2.42 -12.46 -3.18
CA MET A 162 -2.65 -13.91 -3.30
C MET A 162 -3.75 -14.44 -2.36
N TYR A 163 -4.17 -13.61 -1.39
CA TYR A 163 -5.18 -13.89 -0.38
C TYR A 163 -6.40 -12.93 -0.47
N GLU A 164 -6.71 -12.38 -1.66
CA GLU A 164 -7.80 -11.37 -1.87
C GLU A 164 -9.11 -11.72 -1.17
N ARG A 165 -9.50 -13.00 -1.21
CA ARG A 165 -10.78 -13.45 -0.64
C ARG A 165 -10.82 -13.28 0.87
N GLU A 166 -9.70 -13.51 1.56
CA GLU A 166 -9.61 -13.39 3.01
C GLU A 166 -9.56 -11.93 3.43
N ILE A 167 -8.69 -11.13 2.80
CA ILE A 167 -8.50 -9.72 3.17
C ILE A 167 -9.71 -8.84 2.80
N THR A 168 -10.47 -9.19 1.76
CA THR A 168 -11.69 -8.44 1.38
C THR A 168 -12.97 -8.95 2.05
N ARG A 169 -12.91 -10.05 2.80
CA ARG A 169 -14.09 -10.60 3.49
C ARG A 169 -14.72 -9.61 4.49
N PRO A 170 -13.95 -8.89 5.32
CA PRO A 170 -14.51 -7.86 6.20
C PRO A 170 -15.22 -6.74 5.43
N TRP A 171 -14.64 -6.29 4.32
CA TRP A 171 -15.25 -5.29 3.44
C TRP A 171 -16.60 -5.76 2.87
N LYS A 172 -16.65 -7.01 2.38
CA LYS A 172 -17.87 -7.61 1.83
C LYS A 172 -18.95 -7.87 2.90
N ALA A 173 -18.57 -7.92 4.18
CA ALA A 173 -19.51 -8.19 5.28
C ALA A 173 -20.23 -6.92 5.80
N VAL A 174 -19.70 -5.72 5.55
CA VAL A 174 -20.35 -4.47 5.96
C VAL A 174 -21.38 -4.01 4.92
N SER A 175 -22.37 -3.22 5.37
CA SER A 175 -23.45 -2.73 4.51
C SER A 175 -22.94 -1.79 3.41
N LEU A 176 -23.67 -1.67 2.30
CA LEU A 176 -23.34 -0.72 1.23
C LEU A 176 -23.26 0.73 1.75
N CYS A 177 -24.15 1.12 2.67
CA CYS A 177 -24.13 2.45 3.30
C CYS A 177 -22.82 2.68 4.09
N THR A 178 -22.35 1.66 4.79
CA THR A 178 -21.05 1.68 5.48
C THR A 178 -19.90 1.81 4.50
N GLN A 179 -19.90 1.02 3.41
CA GLN A 179 -18.87 1.10 2.37
C GLN A 179 -18.82 2.50 1.75
N LEU A 180 -19.98 3.10 1.44
CA LEU A 180 -20.07 4.46 0.91
C LEU A 180 -19.59 5.51 1.92
N SER A 181 -19.92 5.37 3.21
CA SER A 181 -19.41 6.25 4.27
C SER A 181 -17.89 6.20 4.37
N VAL A 182 -17.32 4.98 4.37
CA VAL A 182 -15.86 4.77 4.41
C VAL A 182 -15.18 5.41 3.21
N MET A 183 -15.66 5.13 2.00
CA MET A 183 -15.13 5.76 0.79
C MET A 183 -15.20 7.28 0.87
N GLY A 184 -16.32 7.84 1.38
CA GLY A 184 -16.48 9.28 1.55
C GLY A 184 -15.48 9.88 2.54
N ARG A 185 -15.29 9.25 3.70
CA ARG A 185 -14.34 9.68 4.74
C ARG A 185 -12.90 9.64 4.23
N ASP A 186 -12.49 8.55 3.58
CA ASP A 186 -11.14 8.43 3.03
C ASP A 186 -10.90 9.42 1.88
N ASN A 187 -11.91 9.71 1.07
CA ASN A 187 -11.80 10.76 0.04
C ASN A 187 -11.69 12.17 0.65
N VAL A 188 -12.23 12.42 1.85
CA VAL A 188 -12.02 13.67 2.59
C VAL A 188 -10.60 13.71 3.17
N THR A 189 -10.14 12.63 3.81
CA THR A 189 -8.78 12.53 4.36
C THR A 189 -7.70 12.71 3.29
N SER A 190 -7.91 12.16 2.10
CA SER A 190 -7.04 12.33 0.93
C SER A 190 -7.18 13.70 0.22
N GLY A 191 -8.12 14.55 0.65
CA GLY A 191 -8.34 15.88 0.07
C GLY A 191 -9.03 15.89 -1.29
N ILE A 192 -9.56 14.74 -1.75
CA ILE A 192 -10.29 14.61 -3.03
C ILE A 192 -11.69 15.24 -2.92
N LEU A 193 -12.35 15.06 -1.78
CA LEU A 193 -13.68 15.62 -1.51
C LEU A 193 -13.62 16.68 -0.39
N PRO A 194 -14.46 17.73 -0.45
CA PRO A 194 -14.53 18.72 0.62
C PRO A 194 -15.10 18.09 1.89
N ALA A 195 -14.58 18.47 3.06
CA ALA A 195 -15.00 17.92 4.35
C ALA A 195 -16.51 18.10 4.59
N GLN A 196 -17.06 19.26 4.25
CA GLN A 196 -18.50 19.50 4.20
C GLN A 196 -18.93 19.75 2.75
N PRO A 197 -20.05 19.15 2.28
CA PRO A 197 -21.05 18.39 3.03
C PRO A 197 -20.75 16.88 3.17
N THR A 198 -19.59 16.40 2.73
CA THR A 198 -19.29 14.97 2.61
C THR A 198 -19.38 14.22 3.94
N LEU A 199 -18.78 14.76 5.02
CA LEU A 199 -18.82 14.12 6.33
C LEU A 199 -20.23 14.10 6.94
N LEU A 200 -21.07 15.09 6.64
CA LEU A 200 -22.49 15.06 7.04
C LEU A 200 -23.23 13.92 6.34
N LEU A 201 -23.02 13.73 5.04
CA LEU A 201 -23.60 12.61 4.29
C LEU A 201 -23.14 11.26 4.85
N CYS A 202 -21.84 11.12 5.15
CA CYS A 202 -21.27 9.91 5.77
C CYS A 202 -21.93 9.61 7.13
N TRP A 203 -22.08 10.64 7.97
CA TRP A 203 -22.76 10.52 9.25
C TRP A 203 -24.22 10.10 9.11
N LEU A 204 -24.95 10.66 8.14
CA LEU A 204 -26.34 10.29 7.87
C LEU A 204 -26.49 8.83 7.42
N LEU A 205 -25.55 8.34 6.59
CA LEU A 205 -25.51 6.94 6.13
C LEU A 205 -25.29 5.94 7.27
N GLU A 206 -24.69 6.36 8.37
CA GLU A 206 -24.45 5.51 9.56
C GLU A 206 -25.66 5.47 10.52
N LYS A 207 -26.69 6.31 10.32
CA LYS A 207 -27.89 6.34 11.17
C LYS A 207 -29.02 5.49 10.57
N PRO A 208 -29.53 4.46 11.27
CA PRO A 208 -30.48 3.49 10.72
C PRO A 208 -31.75 4.06 10.09
N VAL A 209 -32.26 5.19 10.60
CA VAL A 209 -33.46 5.86 10.09
C VAL A 209 -33.12 6.88 8.99
N LEU A 210 -32.01 7.61 9.14
CA LEU A 210 -31.64 8.69 8.22
C LEU A 210 -31.00 8.16 6.92
N GLN A 211 -30.37 6.98 6.97
CA GLN A 211 -29.80 6.35 5.77
C GLN A 211 -30.86 6.15 4.67
N TRP A 212 -32.12 5.88 5.03
CA TRP A 212 -33.21 5.71 4.05
C TRP A 212 -33.54 6.99 3.31
N VAL A 213 -33.43 8.15 3.99
CA VAL A 213 -33.61 9.46 3.37
C VAL A 213 -32.50 9.71 2.37
N VAL A 214 -31.25 9.43 2.75
CA VAL A 214 -30.08 9.59 1.86
C VAL A 214 -30.18 8.65 0.66
N VAL A 215 -30.48 7.37 0.88
CA VAL A 215 -30.63 6.38 -0.20
C VAL A 215 -31.75 6.78 -1.15
N MET A 216 -32.93 7.19 -0.65
CA MET A 216 -34.04 7.68 -1.48
C MET A 216 -33.61 8.85 -2.37
N LEU A 217 -32.93 9.84 -1.78
CA LEU A 217 -32.44 11.02 -2.52
C LEU A 217 -31.39 10.64 -3.58
N LEU A 218 -30.51 9.69 -3.26
CA LEU A 218 -29.46 9.22 -4.16
C LEU A 218 -29.91 8.11 -5.12
N THR A 219 -31.13 7.58 -4.98
CA THR A 219 -31.61 6.42 -5.74
C THR A 219 -31.47 6.59 -7.26
N PRO A 220 -31.81 7.75 -7.86
CA PRO A 220 -31.61 7.96 -9.30
C PRO A 220 -30.13 7.81 -9.68
N ALA A 221 -29.21 8.42 -8.92
CA ALA A 221 -27.78 8.34 -9.17
C ALA A 221 -27.20 6.94 -8.90
N LEU A 222 -27.68 6.25 -7.87
CA LEU A 222 -27.27 4.88 -7.52
C LEU A 222 -27.71 3.86 -8.58
N PHE A 223 -28.92 3.99 -9.12
CA PHE A 223 -29.42 3.13 -10.20
C PHE A 223 -28.58 3.28 -11.46
N LEU A 224 -28.26 4.52 -11.77
CA LEU A 224 -27.40 4.93 -12.87
C LEU A 224 -25.95 4.44 -12.69
N PHE A 225 -25.39 4.54 -11.48
CA PHE A 225 -24.09 3.98 -11.13
C PHE A 225 -24.10 2.43 -11.18
N LEU A 226 -25.18 1.78 -10.78
CA LEU A 226 -25.34 0.33 -10.88
C LEU A 226 -25.34 -0.14 -12.34
N ILE A 227 -26.03 0.57 -13.23
CA ILE A 227 -25.98 0.30 -14.68
C ILE A 227 -24.54 0.45 -15.18
N PHE A 228 -23.83 1.51 -14.78
CA PHE A 228 -22.42 1.67 -15.13
C PHE A 228 -21.57 0.49 -14.64
N LEU A 229 -21.75 0.02 -13.40
CA LEU A 229 -21.01 -1.13 -12.87
C LEU A 229 -21.35 -2.45 -13.59
N LEU A 230 -22.61 -2.64 -13.99
CA LEU A 230 -23.05 -3.84 -14.71
C LEU A 230 -22.55 -3.88 -16.15
N VAL A 231 -22.41 -2.71 -16.79
CA VAL A 231 -21.93 -2.58 -18.16
C VAL A 231 -20.40 -2.45 -18.22
N SER A 232 -19.76 -2.05 -17.12
CA SER A 232 -18.29 -1.96 -17.02
C SER A 232 -17.69 -3.35 -16.80
N PRO A 233 -16.82 -3.84 -17.70
CA PRO A 233 -16.22 -5.15 -17.54
C PRO A 233 -15.38 -5.21 -16.25
N SER A 234 -15.51 -6.30 -15.50
CA SER A 234 -14.62 -6.60 -14.38
C SER A 234 -13.18 -6.62 -14.92
N GLN A 235 -12.38 -5.63 -14.56
CA GLN A 235 -10.97 -5.55 -14.97
C GLN A 235 -10.03 -6.35 -14.05
N ARG A 236 -10.60 -7.10 -13.09
CA ARG A 236 -9.81 -7.99 -12.24
C ARG A 236 -9.14 -9.04 -13.09
N ARG A 237 -7.84 -9.19 -12.90
CA ARG A 237 -7.00 -10.15 -13.63
C ARG A 237 -6.22 -11.02 -12.66
N ARG A 238 -5.90 -12.22 -13.13
CA ARG A 238 -5.02 -13.16 -12.44
C ARG A 238 -3.63 -13.00 -13.02
N VAL A 239 -2.66 -12.76 -12.15
CA VAL A 239 -1.25 -12.68 -12.51
C VAL A 239 -0.54 -13.82 -11.80
N ARG A 240 0.30 -14.56 -12.52
CA ARG A 240 1.15 -15.59 -11.91
C ARG A 240 2.56 -15.05 -11.76
N CYS A 241 3.12 -15.19 -10.57
CA CYS A 241 4.47 -14.78 -10.27
C CYS A 241 5.15 -15.78 -9.34
N ASP A 242 6.46 -15.92 -9.46
CA ASP A 242 7.21 -16.76 -8.54
C ASP A 242 7.35 -16.03 -7.20
N CYS A 243 7.30 -16.81 -6.12
CA CYS A 243 7.62 -16.33 -4.78
C CYS A 243 8.86 -17.05 -4.26
N VAL A 244 9.70 -16.35 -3.50
CA VAL A 244 10.95 -16.88 -2.95
C VAL A 244 11.05 -16.56 -1.46
N SER A 245 11.98 -17.22 -0.75
CA SER A 245 12.26 -16.87 0.63
C SER A 245 12.96 -15.51 0.74
N PHE A 246 12.94 -14.92 1.94
CA PHE A 246 13.65 -13.67 2.20
C PHE A 246 15.16 -13.79 1.92
N GLY A 247 15.78 -14.90 2.29
CA GLY A 247 17.18 -15.19 1.99
C GLY A 247 17.48 -15.27 0.49
N GLU A 248 16.61 -15.94 -0.28
CA GLU A 248 16.77 -16.05 -1.73
C GLU A 248 16.63 -14.69 -2.43
N LEU A 249 15.76 -13.79 -1.93
CA LEU A 249 15.71 -12.40 -2.39
C LEU A 249 17.06 -11.68 -2.19
N LEU A 250 17.66 -11.80 -1.00
CA LEU A 250 18.97 -11.20 -0.71
C LEU A 250 20.08 -11.81 -1.58
N GLU A 251 20.07 -13.12 -1.78
CA GLU A 251 21.02 -13.82 -2.63
C GLU A 251 20.93 -13.33 -4.09
N ARG A 252 19.72 -13.29 -4.66
CA ARG A 252 19.48 -12.78 -6.02
C ARG A 252 19.93 -11.33 -6.16
N ALA A 253 19.58 -10.46 -5.22
CA ALA A 253 20.00 -9.06 -5.24
C ALA A 253 21.53 -8.91 -5.18
N SER A 254 22.18 -9.64 -4.25
CA SER A 254 23.64 -9.60 -4.10
C SER A 254 24.39 -10.17 -5.31
N SER A 255 23.86 -11.19 -6.00
CA SER A 255 24.52 -11.77 -7.17
C SER A 255 24.47 -10.86 -8.41
N ARG A 256 23.45 -9.99 -8.50
CA ARG A 256 23.19 -9.16 -9.68
C ARG A 256 23.66 -7.71 -9.57
N MET A 257 23.86 -7.18 -8.36
CA MET A 257 24.46 -5.85 -8.19
C MET A 257 25.87 -5.79 -8.78
N ALA A 258 26.30 -4.66 -9.34
CA ALA A 258 27.65 -4.55 -9.91
C ALA A 258 28.73 -4.28 -8.86
N ASP A 259 28.42 -3.46 -7.84
CA ASP A 259 29.37 -2.98 -6.85
C ASP A 259 29.66 -4.02 -5.75
N VAL A 260 30.93 -4.38 -5.56
CA VAL A 260 31.36 -5.43 -4.63
C VAL A 260 31.05 -5.08 -3.17
N ALA A 261 31.16 -3.80 -2.78
CA ALA A 261 30.86 -3.38 -1.42
C ALA A 261 29.37 -3.49 -1.11
N MET A 262 28.51 -3.12 -2.07
CA MET A 262 27.06 -3.31 -1.98
C MET A 262 26.68 -4.79 -1.92
N ARG A 263 27.29 -5.65 -2.76
CA ARG A 263 27.07 -7.11 -2.70
C ARG A 263 27.34 -7.65 -1.30
N ARG A 264 28.50 -7.29 -0.73
CA ARG A 264 28.89 -7.73 0.61
C ARG A 264 27.94 -7.19 1.68
N ARG A 265 27.49 -5.93 1.55
CA ARG A 265 26.50 -5.33 2.45
C ARG A 265 25.19 -6.11 2.43
N ILE A 266 24.68 -6.48 1.26
CA ILE A 266 23.43 -7.27 1.13
C ILE A 266 23.60 -8.69 1.64
N ALA A 267 24.72 -9.34 1.36
CA ALA A 267 24.95 -10.73 1.76
C ALA A 267 25.18 -10.89 3.28
N GLU A 268 25.95 -9.99 3.89
CA GLU A 268 26.49 -10.19 5.25
C GLU A 268 26.14 -9.06 6.23
N GLY A 269 25.83 -7.86 5.73
CA GLY A 269 25.70 -6.67 6.55
C GLY A 269 24.42 -6.61 7.39
N PRO A 270 24.36 -5.71 8.39
CA PRO A 270 23.13 -5.41 9.12
C PRO A 270 22.08 -4.84 8.17
N ILE A 271 20.83 -5.19 8.43
CA ILE A 271 19.65 -4.69 7.73
C ILE A 271 19.01 -3.65 8.66
N ALA A 272 19.16 -2.38 8.31
CA ALA A 272 18.71 -1.26 9.13
C ALA A 272 17.18 -1.26 9.28
N LEU A 273 16.47 -1.54 8.19
CA LEU A 273 15.01 -1.56 8.16
C LEU A 273 14.48 -2.59 7.16
N VAL A 274 13.44 -3.31 7.57
CA VAL A 274 12.62 -4.11 6.67
C VAL A 274 11.18 -3.58 6.72
N LYS A 275 10.61 -3.27 5.56
CA LYS A 275 9.18 -2.99 5.38
C LYS A 275 8.52 -4.22 4.76
N VAL A 276 7.44 -4.69 5.38
CA VAL A 276 6.62 -5.79 4.86
C VAL A 276 5.18 -5.31 4.77
N ASP A 277 4.69 -5.21 3.55
CA ASP A 277 3.31 -4.81 3.25
C ASP A 277 2.99 -5.50 1.91
N VAL A 278 2.38 -6.66 2.06
CA VAL A 278 2.20 -7.68 1.00
C VAL A 278 0.77 -8.19 0.94
N GLU A 279 -0.16 -7.40 1.49
CA GLU A 279 -1.60 -7.60 1.34
C GLU A 279 -2.07 -9.01 1.70
N GLY A 280 -1.87 -9.42 2.95
CA GLY A 280 -2.36 -10.67 3.51
C GLY A 280 -1.35 -11.82 3.61
N ALA A 281 -0.18 -11.71 2.97
CA ALA A 281 0.89 -12.71 3.02
C ALA A 281 1.95 -12.45 4.13
N GLU A 282 1.68 -11.52 5.04
CA GLU A 282 2.70 -11.00 5.97
C GLU A 282 3.24 -12.10 6.89
N TRP A 283 2.34 -12.95 7.39
CA TRP A 283 2.73 -14.06 8.26
C TRP A 283 3.65 -15.05 7.54
N ASP A 284 3.43 -15.29 6.24
CA ASP A 284 4.27 -16.19 5.45
C ASP A 284 5.66 -15.60 5.21
N VAL A 285 5.74 -14.30 4.88
CA VAL A 285 7.02 -13.58 4.78
C VAL A 285 7.82 -13.73 6.08
N LEU A 286 7.21 -13.44 7.22
CA LEU A 286 7.90 -13.49 8.52
C LEU A 286 8.37 -14.90 8.90
N GLN A 287 7.58 -15.92 8.58
CA GLN A 287 7.99 -17.31 8.81
C GLN A 287 9.14 -17.76 7.90
N GLY A 288 9.23 -17.20 6.69
CA GLY A 288 10.28 -17.52 5.71
C GLY A 288 11.65 -16.93 6.02
N ILE A 289 11.73 -15.95 6.92
CA ILE A 289 13.01 -15.34 7.32
C ILE A 289 13.80 -16.33 8.19
N ALA A 290 15.01 -16.67 7.76
CA ALA A 290 15.88 -17.61 8.45
C ALA A 290 16.42 -17.03 9.77
N ALA A 291 16.82 -17.91 10.69
CA ALA A 291 17.35 -17.47 12.00
C ALA A 291 18.62 -16.61 11.89
N SER A 292 19.46 -16.85 10.87
CA SER A 292 20.64 -16.03 10.56
C SER A 292 20.26 -14.63 10.09
N GLU A 293 19.23 -14.51 9.24
CA GLU A 293 18.71 -13.24 8.73
C GLU A 293 18.02 -12.43 9.83
N TRP A 294 17.24 -13.07 10.69
CA TRP A 294 16.60 -12.42 11.84
C TRP A 294 17.59 -11.69 12.75
N LYS A 295 18.82 -12.19 12.89
CA LYS A 295 19.88 -11.56 13.68
C LYS A 295 20.43 -10.28 13.04
N ARG A 296 20.26 -10.12 11.73
CA ARG A 296 20.75 -8.98 10.95
C ARG A 296 19.75 -7.82 10.95
N ILE A 297 18.47 -8.09 11.16
CA ILE A 297 17.40 -7.07 11.13
C ILE A 297 17.40 -6.27 12.44
N GLU A 298 17.62 -4.95 12.32
CA GLU A 298 17.63 -4.00 13.43
C GLU A 298 16.22 -3.46 13.72
N GLN A 299 15.49 -3.10 12.66
CA GLN A 299 14.16 -2.53 12.71
C GLN A 299 13.25 -3.18 11.66
N LEU A 300 11.97 -3.27 11.98
CA LEU A 300 10.95 -3.88 11.14
C LEU A 300 9.65 -3.10 11.28
N VAL A 301 8.99 -2.86 10.15
CA VAL A 301 7.59 -2.41 10.09
C VAL A 301 6.80 -3.36 9.21
N VAL A 302 5.66 -3.84 9.72
CA VAL A 302 4.79 -4.80 9.04
C VAL A 302 3.37 -4.26 9.04
N GLU A 303 2.79 -4.02 7.86
CA GLU A 303 1.37 -3.73 7.74
C GLU A 303 0.60 -5.05 7.69
N VAL A 304 -0.16 -5.37 8.74
CA VAL A 304 -0.77 -6.68 8.95
C VAL A 304 -2.28 -6.63 8.74
N HIS A 305 -2.77 -7.47 7.84
CA HIS A 305 -4.19 -7.83 7.77
C HIS A 305 -4.57 -8.75 8.95
N ASP A 306 -5.39 -8.26 9.87
CA ASP A 306 -5.73 -8.98 11.10
C ASP A 306 -6.80 -10.07 10.90
N VAL A 307 -6.38 -11.16 10.27
CA VAL A 307 -7.20 -12.36 10.05
C VAL A 307 -6.75 -13.45 11.03
N HIS A 308 -7.66 -13.95 11.86
CA HIS A 308 -7.39 -14.96 12.89
C HIS A 308 -6.36 -14.50 13.96
N ASP A 309 -6.54 -13.28 14.49
CA ASP A 309 -5.68 -12.68 15.54
C ASP A 309 -4.20 -12.62 15.12
N ARG A 310 -3.97 -12.33 13.84
CA ARG A 310 -2.64 -12.33 13.22
C ARG A 310 -1.75 -11.26 13.83
N VAL A 311 -2.31 -10.10 14.18
CA VAL A 311 -1.53 -9.02 14.81
C VAL A 311 -0.93 -9.48 16.12
N CYS A 312 -1.71 -10.15 16.98
CA CYS A 312 -1.22 -10.70 18.25
C CYS A 312 -0.11 -11.73 18.02
N ARG A 313 -0.30 -12.64 17.06
CA ARG A 313 0.69 -13.65 16.68
C ARG A 313 1.99 -13.04 16.18
N VAL A 314 1.91 -12.01 15.32
CA VAL A 314 3.08 -11.27 14.83
C VAL A 314 3.81 -10.60 15.99
N VAL A 315 3.10 -9.90 16.88
CA VAL A 315 3.71 -9.26 18.05
C VAL A 315 4.45 -10.27 18.93
N GLN A 316 3.82 -11.41 19.24
CA GLN A 316 4.45 -12.46 20.04
C GLN A 316 5.68 -13.07 19.33
N PHE A 317 5.57 -13.30 18.02
CA PHE A 317 6.66 -13.83 17.21
C PHE A 317 7.86 -12.88 17.19
N LEU A 318 7.65 -11.59 16.97
CA LEU A 318 8.72 -10.58 16.95
C LEU A 318 9.40 -10.46 18.33
N LYS A 319 8.63 -10.48 19.42
CA LYS A 319 9.21 -10.55 20.78
C LYS A 319 10.09 -11.79 20.95
N ALA A 320 9.64 -12.95 20.48
CA ALA A 320 10.42 -14.19 20.53
C ALA A 320 11.69 -14.15 19.66
N LYS A 321 11.74 -13.31 18.61
CA LYS A 321 12.96 -13.03 17.82
C LYS A 321 13.91 -12.02 18.50
N GLY A 322 13.58 -11.54 19.69
CA GLY A 322 14.41 -10.68 20.51
C GLY A 322 14.30 -9.19 20.20
N PHE A 323 13.20 -8.75 19.57
CA PHE A 323 12.88 -7.32 19.49
C PHE A 323 12.30 -6.85 20.83
N GLN A 324 12.92 -5.84 21.44
CA GLN A 324 12.53 -5.34 22.77
C GLN A 324 11.39 -4.33 22.71
N GLN A 325 11.36 -3.50 21.67
CA GLN A 325 10.30 -2.51 21.48
C GLN A 325 9.40 -2.97 20.34
N VAL A 326 8.20 -3.44 20.70
CA VAL A 326 7.19 -3.89 19.72
C VAL A 326 5.91 -3.12 19.98
N HIS A 327 5.47 -2.34 19.00
CA HIS A 327 4.31 -1.46 19.06
C HIS A 327 3.34 -1.79 17.94
N THR A 328 2.05 -1.64 18.23
CA THR A 328 0.98 -1.76 17.24
C THR A 328 0.31 -0.41 17.07
N ALA A 329 0.05 0.00 15.85
CA ALA A 329 -0.73 1.19 15.55
C ALA A 329 -1.86 0.86 14.60
N GLN A 330 -2.93 1.64 14.72
CA GLN A 330 -3.97 1.72 13.73
C GLN A 330 -3.78 3.02 12.96
N GLU A 331 -3.94 2.95 11.65
CA GLU A 331 -3.85 4.11 10.77
C GLU A 331 -5.18 4.85 10.72
N GLU A 332 -5.16 6.11 10.29
CA GLU A 332 -6.31 7.02 10.41
C GLU A 332 -7.40 6.80 9.34
N TRP A 333 -7.21 5.82 8.46
CA TRP A 333 -8.14 5.51 7.36
C TRP A 333 -9.32 4.66 7.83
N ALA A 334 -10.52 5.06 7.43
CA ALA A 334 -11.73 4.32 7.75
C ALA A 334 -11.76 2.95 7.06
N SER A 335 -11.15 2.83 5.88
CA SER A 335 -10.95 1.56 5.20
C SER A 335 -10.05 0.60 5.97
N HIS A 336 -8.97 1.09 6.60
CA HIS A 336 -8.08 0.24 7.40
C HIS A 336 -8.79 -0.34 8.62
N ASP A 337 -9.71 0.40 9.25
CA ASP A 337 -10.55 -0.14 10.33
C ASP A 337 -11.47 -1.27 9.85
N VAL A 338 -12.14 -1.08 8.70
CA VAL A 338 -13.03 -2.10 8.13
C VAL A 338 -12.27 -3.33 7.64
N LEU A 339 -11.13 -3.13 6.97
CA LEU A 339 -10.26 -4.20 6.47
C LEU A 339 -9.42 -4.85 7.56
N ARG A 340 -9.44 -4.28 8.78
CA ARG A 340 -8.70 -4.73 9.96
C ARG A 340 -7.18 -4.71 9.72
N ILE A 341 -6.70 -3.65 9.11
CA ILE A 341 -5.28 -3.42 8.84
C ILE A 341 -4.66 -2.72 10.04
N ARG A 342 -3.51 -3.23 10.51
CA ARG A 342 -2.74 -2.63 11.60
C ARG A 342 -1.24 -2.73 11.32
N SER A 343 -0.52 -1.68 11.64
CA SER A 343 0.93 -1.63 11.47
C SER A 343 1.62 -2.05 12.76
N VAL A 344 2.54 -3.02 12.65
CA VAL A 344 3.37 -3.52 13.75
C VAL A 344 4.80 -3.04 13.55
N PHE A 345 5.31 -2.30 14.52
CA PHE A 345 6.66 -1.74 14.54
C PHE A 345 7.50 -2.53 15.54
N ALA A 346 8.70 -2.96 15.15
CA ALA A 346 9.61 -3.67 16.02
C ALA A 346 11.04 -3.14 15.88
N ARG A 347 11.70 -2.91 17.01
CA ARG A 347 13.08 -2.41 17.07
C ARG A 347 13.90 -3.16 18.11
N ARG A 348 15.16 -3.42 17.78
CA ARG A 348 16.17 -3.85 18.75
C ARG A 348 16.73 -2.62 19.47
N THR A 349 16.84 -2.66 20.79
CA THR A 349 17.63 -1.63 21.50
C THR A 349 19.08 -1.72 21.03
N GLU A 350 19.70 -0.59 20.70
CA GLU A 350 21.13 -0.54 20.37
C GLU A 350 21.89 -1.26 21.48
N THR A 351 22.64 -2.29 21.11
CA THR A 351 23.57 -2.92 22.04
C THR A 351 24.58 -1.83 22.36
N THR A 352 24.54 -1.30 23.59
CA THR A 352 25.60 -0.44 24.10
C THR A 352 26.87 -1.31 24.09
N GLN A 353 27.66 -1.19 23.03
CA GLN A 353 29.00 -1.80 22.95
C GLN A 353 30.01 -0.82 23.53
#